data_AF-A0A2V9JK79-F1
#
_entry.id   AF-A0A2V9JK79-F1
#
_cell.length_a   1.000
_cell.length_b   1.000
_cell.length_c   1.000
_cell.angle_alpha   90.00
_cell.angle_beta   90.00
_cell.angle_gamma   90.00
#
_symmetry.space_group_name_H-M   'P 1'
#
loop_
_entity.id
_entity.type
_entity.pdbx_description
1 polymer ?
#
loop_
_entity_poly.entity_id
_entity_poly.type
_entity_poly.pdbx_seq_one_letter_code
_entity_poly.pdbx_strand_id
1 'polypeptide(L)'
;MAMRCDEIREQLVELLYNERGTSPASAELQAHVDSCPSCRLELAELQAARNWLQVWKDEPPLRSLAFPAPPARVVPMRPRSPALRWAQYAAVAALLLLGFLALANAEITWNKEGFAFRTRILPVPSS
;
A
#
# COMPACT_ATOMS: atom_id res chain seq x y z
N MET A 1 -8.05 -29.88 -41.89
CA MET A 1 -7.02 -30.30 -40.91
C MET A 1 -7.71 -31.09 -39.83
N ALA A 2 -7.30 -32.32 -39.55
CA ALA A 2 -7.80 -33.02 -38.36
C ALA A 2 -7.12 -32.40 -37.13
N MET A 3 -7.90 -31.89 -36.19
CA MET A 3 -7.40 -31.38 -34.91
C MET A 3 -6.76 -32.53 -34.13
N ARG A 4 -5.60 -32.29 -33.50
CA ARG A 4 -4.83 -33.34 -32.82
C ARG A 4 -5.43 -33.62 -31.45
N CYS A 5 -5.42 -34.88 -31.01
CA CYS A 5 -5.98 -35.27 -29.70
C CYS A 5 -5.35 -34.50 -28.54
N ASP A 6 -4.07 -34.12 -28.64
CA ASP A 6 -3.37 -33.34 -27.61
C ASP A 6 -3.93 -31.92 -27.46
N GLU A 7 -4.20 -31.25 -28.58
CA GLU A 7 -4.80 -29.90 -28.61
C GLU A 7 -6.24 -29.91 -28.09
N ILE A 8 -6.98 -30.98 -28.39
CA ILE A 8 -8.35 -31.20 -27.90
C ILE A 8 -8.38 -31.35 -26.38
N ARG A 9 -7.45 -32.14 -25.85
CA ARG A 9 -7.36 -32.45 -24.41
C ARG A 9 -7.10 -31.19 -23.56
N GLU A 10 -6.32 -30.25 -24.07
CA GLU A 10 -6.11 -28.95 -23.43
C GLU A 10 -7.40 -28.11 -23.36
N GLN A 11 -8.32 -28.29 -24.31
CA GLN A 11 -9.57 -27.54 -24.42
C GLN A 11 -10.79 -28.24 -23.79
N LEU A 12 -10.64 -29.47 -23.28
CA LEU A 12 -11.75 -30.22 -22.66
C LEU A 12 -12.31 -29.53 -21.40
N VAL A 13 -11.46 -28.81 -20.66
CA VAL A 13 -11.90 -28.07 -19.45
C VAL A 13 -12.76 -26.87 -19.84
N GLU A 14 -12.41 -26.17 -20.91
CA GLU A 14 -13.19 -25.05 -21.46
C GLU A 14 -14.56 -25.55 -21.94
N LEU A 15 -14.59 -26.69 -22.63
CA LEU A 15 -15.82 -27.39 -23.01
C LEU A 15 -16.66 -27.79 -21.77
N LEU A 16 -16.03 -28.25 -20.69
CA LEU A 16 -16.71 -28.70 -19.47
C LEU A 16 -17.40 -27.55 -18.72
N TYR A 17 -16.75 -26.38 -18.63
CA TYR A 17 -17.25 -25.26 -17.85
C TYR A 17 -18.10 -24.27 -18.65
N ASN A 18 -18.00 -24.28 -19.99
CA ASN A 18 -18.76 -23.45 -20.94
C ASN A 18 -19.35 -22.18 -20.31
N GLU A 19 -18.45 -21.33 -19.80
CA GLU A 19 -18.84 -20.16 -19.05
C GLU A 19 -19.61 -19.23 -19.98
N ARG A 20 -20.76 -18.71 -19.53
CA ARG A 20 -21.49 -17.68 -20.28
C ARG A 20 -20.62 -16.43 -20.37
N GLY A 21 -19.87 -16.29 -21.46
CA GLY A 21 -18.91 -15.20 -21.66
C GLY A 21 -17.61 -15.61 -22.36
N THR A 22 -17.28 -16.91 -22.35
CA THR A 22 -16.19 -17.48 -23.15
C THR A 22 -16.75 -17.96 -24.48
N SER A 23 -15.94 -17.93 -25.55
CA SER A 23 -16.38 -18.38 -26.88
C SER A 23 -16.97 -19.78 -26.75
N PRO A 24 -18.18 -20.05 -27.30
CA PRO A 24 -18.73 -21.40 -27.28
C PRO A 24 -17.68 -22.34 -27.85
N ALA A 25 -17.52 -23.51 -27.22
CA ALA A 25 -16.65 -24.56 -27.72
C ALA A 25 -16.85 -24.71 -29.23
N SER A 26 -15.75 -24.66 -29.98
CA SER A 26 -15.80 -24.67 -31.43
C SER A 26 -16.53 -25.92 -31.91
N ALA A 27 -17.37 -25.81 -32.95
CA ALA A 27 -18.09 -26.95 -33.50
C ALA A 27 -17.14 -28.09 -33.93
N GLU A 28 -15.90 -27.74 -34.27
CA GLU A 28 -14.80 -28.65 -34.59
C GLU A 28 -14.35 -29.49 -33.38
N LEU A 29 -14.27 -28.88 -32.19
CA LEU A 29 -13.94 -29.55 -30.93
C LEU A 29 -15.01 -30.60 -30.59
N GLN A 30 -16.29 -30.23 -30.70
CA GLN A 30 -17.40 -31.15 -30.46
C GLN A 30 -17.39 -32.32 -31.46
N ALA A 31 -17.18 -32.05 -32.75
CA ALA A 31 -17.09 -33.07 -33.79
C ALA A 31 -15.91 -34.04 -33.56
N HIS A 32 -14.80 -33.57 -33.00
CA HIS A 32 -13.68 -34.44 -32.63
C HIS A 32 -14.04 -35.35 -31.45
N VAL A 33 -14.63 -34.81 -30.37
CA VAL A 33 -15.06 -35.61 -29.20
C VAL A 33 -16.10 -36.67 -29.61
N ASP A 34 -16.98 -36.30 -30.54
CA ASP A 34 -17.99 -37.21 -31.08
C ASP A 34 -17.38 -38.31 -31.97
N SER A 35 -16.21 -38.10 -32.57
CA SER A 35 -15.53 -39.10 -33.41
C SER A 35 -14.42 -39.87 -32.71
N CYS A 36 -13.83 -39.35 -31.63
CA CYS A 36 -12.71 -39.94 -30.91
C CYS A 36 -13.14 -40.59 -29.58
N PRO A 37 -13.04 -41.93 -29.43
CA PRO A 37 -13.45 -42.60 -28.19
C PRO A 37 -12.56 -42.24 -26.98
N SER A 38 -11.29 -41.92 -27.19
CA SER A 38 -10.37 -41.53 -26.11
C SER A 38 -10.78 -40.19 -25.49
N CYS A 39 -10.97 -39.16 -26.32
CA CYS A 39 -11.36 -37.83 -25.83
C CYS A 39 -12.76 -37.85 -25.19
N ARG A 40 -13.66 -38.72 -25.69
CA ARG A 40 -14.99 -38.91 -25.08
C ARG A 40 -14.90 -39.51 -23.68
N LEU A 41 -14.01 -40.48 -23.48
CA LEU A 41 -13.79 -41.11 -22.18
C LEU A 41 -13.21 -40.10 -21.18
N GLU A 42 -12.19 -39.34 -21.59
CA GLU A 42 -11.60 -38.28 -20.75
C GLU A 42 -12.65 -37.23 -20.34
N LEU A 43 -13.51 -36.79 -21.27
CA LEU A 43 -14.58 -35.84 -20.96
C LEU A 43 -15.59 -36.42 -19.95
N ALA A 44 -15.94 -37.70 -20.09
CA ALA A 44 -16.86 -38.37 -19.16
C ALA A 44 -16.27 -38.49 -17.74
N GLU A 45 -14.97 -38.77 -17.62
CA GLU A 45 -14.27 -38.80 -16.33
C GLU A 45 -14.26 -37.43 -15.65
N LEU A 46 -13.99 -36.36 -16.41
CA LEU A 46 -14.03 -34.98 -15.91
C LEU A 46 -15.45 -34.59 -15.46
N GLN A 47 -16.48 -34.97 -16.21
CA GLN A 47 -17.88 -34.75 -15.82
C GLN A 47 -18.24 -35.49 -14.53
N ALA A 48 -17.78 -36.74 -14.38
CA ALA A 48 -17.99 -37.51 -13.16
C ALA A 48 -17.31 -36.84 -11.95
N ALA A 49 -16.06 -36.40 -12.08
CA ALA A 49 -15.34 -35.69 -11.03
C ALA A 49 -16.06 -34.38 -10.61
N ARG A 50 -16.54 -33.60 -11.59
CA ARG A 50 -17.34 -32.39 -11.32
C ARG A 50 -18.61 -32.72 -10.55
N ASN A 51 -19.33 -33.76 -10.94
CA ASN A 51 -20.56 -34.17 -10.25
C ASN A 51 -20.27 -34.60 -8.80
N TRP A 52 -19.15 -35.29 -8.56
CA TRP A 52 -18.70 -35.63 -7.21
C TRP A 52 -18.40 -34.39 -6.36
N LEU A 53 -17.75 -33.38 -6.94
CA LEU A 53 -17.45 -32.11 -6.25
C LEU A 53 -18.71 -31.30 -5.95
N GLN A 54 -19.72 -31.33 -6.81
CA GLN A 54 -21.00 -30.63 -6.56
C GLN A 54 -21.78 -31.19 -5.37
N VAL A 55 -21.52 -32.44 -4.97
CA VAL A 55 -22.13 -33.05 -3.78
C VAL A 55 -21.49 -32.53 -2.49
N TRP A 56 -20.27 -31.99 -2.55
CA TRP A 56 -19.62 -31.43 -1.38
C TRP A 56 -20.37 -30.15 -1.01
N LYS A 57 -20.97 -30.15 0.18
CA LYS A 57 -21.59 -28.95 0.72
C LYS A 57 -20.50 -27.97 1.09
N ASP A 58 -20.66 -26.72 0.67
CA ASP A 58 -19.84 -25.63 1.19
C ASP A 58 -19.91 -25.63 2.72
N GLU A 59 -18.74 -25.61 3.36
CA GLU A 59 -18.67 -25.41 4.80
C GLU A 59 -19.42 -24.11 5.11
N PRO A 60 -20.38 -24.12 6.06
CA PRO A 60 -21.07 -22.90 6.44
C PRO A 60 -20.02 -21.84 6.77
N PRO A 61 -20.20 -20.59 6.29
CA PRO A 61 -19.24 -19.54 6.59
C PRO A 61 -19.06 -19.50 8.10
N LEU A 62 -17.80 -19.63 8.53
CA LEU A 62 -17.40 -19.52 9.94
C LEU A 62 -18.16 -18.32 10.51
N ARG A 63 -19.07 -18.57 11.46
CA ARG A 63 -19.93 -17.55 12.09
C ARG A 63 -19.07 -16.32 12.31
N SER A 64 -19.51 -15.17 11.82
CA SER A 64 -18.76 -13.93 11.94
C SER A 64 -18.34 -13.79 13.39
N LEU A 65 -17.04 -13.96 13.64
CA LEU A 65 -16.44 -13.65 14.92
C LEU A 65 -16.53 -12.13 14.99
N ALA A 66 -17.66 -11.64 15.52
CA ALA A 66 -17.87 -10.23 15.75
C ALA A 66 -16.80 -9.79 16.75
N PHE A 67 -15.69 -9.28 16.24
CA PHE A 67 -14.66 -8.71 17.07
C PHE A 67 -15.28 -7.49 17.76
N PRO A 68 -15.29 -7.43 19.09
CA PRO A 68 -15.78 -6.24 19.77
C PRO A 68 -14.94 -5.05 19.30
N ALA A 69 -15.61 -3.97 18.90
CA ALA A 69 -14.92 -2.75 18.50
C ALA A 69 -13.98 -2.32 19.64
N PRO A 70 -12.72 -2.00 19.36
CA PRO A 70 -11.79 -1.55 20.39
C PRO A 70 -12.37 -0.30 21.06
N PRO A 71 -12.24 -0.17 22.40
CA PRO A 71 -12.73 1.00 23.09
C PRO A 71 -12.09 2.25 22.49
N ALA A 72 -12.91 3.27 22.22
CA ALA A 72 -12.44 4.53 21.67
C ALA A 72 -11.33 5.09 22.58
N ARG A 73 -10.11 5.17 22.05
CA ARG A 73 -8.96 5.71 22.78
C ARG A 73 -9.16 7.21 22.90
N VAL A 74 -9.71 7.66 24.02
CA VAL A 74 -9.81 9.08 24.35
C VAL A 74 -8.40 9.58 24.62
N VAL A 75 -7.80 10.27 23.65
CA VAL A 75 -6.52 10.95 23.85
C VAL A 75 -6.80 12.20 24.67
N PRO A 76 -6.30 12.33 25.91
CA PRO A 76 -6.50 13.55 26.67
C PRO A 76 -5.77 14.69 25.97
N MET A 77 -6.53 15.65 25.47
CA MET A 77 -5.98 16.87 24.87
C MET A 77 -5.33 17.67 26.00
N ARG A 78 -3.99 17.56 26.11
CA ARG A 78 -3.24 18.27 27.14
C ARG A 78 -3.40 19.78 26.94
N PRO A 79 -3.94 20.52 27.91
CA PRO A 79 -4.08 21.97 27.77
C PRO A 79 -2.69 22.58 27.63
N ARG A 80 -2.45 23.28 26.52
CA ARG A 80 -1.18 23.95 26.24
C ARG A 80 -1.11 25.16 27.17
N SER A 81 -0.28 25.08 28.21
CA SER A 81 -0.17 26.16 29.20
C SER A 81 0.31 27.46 28.53
N PRO A 82 -0.18 28.62 28.97
CA PRO A 82 0.26 29.91 28.42
C PRO A 82 1.77 30.10 28.57
N ALA A 83 2.37 29.61 29.66
CA ALA A 83 3.81 29.61 29.88
C ALA A 83 4.59 28.91 28.75
N LEU A 84 4.09 27.80 28.21
CA LEU A 84 4.74 27.09 27.10
C LEU A 84 4.69 27.90 25.80
N ARG A 85 3.63 28.70 25.60
CA ARG A 85 3.53 29.61 24.44
C ARG A 85 4.55 30.74 24.55
N TRP A 86 4.68 31.37 25.72
CA TRP A 86 5.68 32.41 25.97
C TRP A 86 7.10 31.88 25.82
N ALA A 87 7.40 30.68 26.31
CA ALA A 87 8.69 30.03 26.11
C ALA A 87 9.01 29.81 24.63
N GLN A 88 8.02 29.44 23.81
CA GLN A 88 8.19 29.28 22.37
C GLN A 88 8.48 30.61 21.67
N TYR A 89 7.77 31.69 22.01
CA TYR A 89 8.05 33.01 21.46
C TYR A 89 9.45 33.51 21.84
N ALA A 90 9.87 33.30 23.10
CA ALA A 90 11.20 33.64 23.55
C ALA A 90 12.30 32.88 22.77
N ALA A 91 12.11 31.59 22.53
CA ALA A 91 13.03 30.78 21.75
C ALA A 91 13.14 31.26 20.30
N VAL A 92 12.01 31.58 19.66
CA VAL A 92 12.00 32.11 18.28
C VAL A 92 12.70 33.48 18.22
N ALA A 93 12.42 34.37 19.18
CA ALA A 93 13.06 35.68 19.24
C ALA A 93 14.58 35.56 19.43
N ALA A 94 15.04 34.64 20.28
CA ALA A 94 16.46 34.37 20.47
C ALA A 94 17.14 33.86 19.20
N LEU A 95 16.50 32.95 18.46
CA LEU A 95 17.04 32.44 17.18
C LEU A 95 17.13 33.54 16.12
N LEU A 96 16.14 34.42 16.02
CA LEU A 96 16.17 35.56 15.10
C LEU A 96 17.30 36.52 15.46
N LEU A 97 17.49 36.82 16.75
CA LEU A 97 18.57 37.67 17.23
C LEU A 97 19.94 37.06 16.88
N LEU A 98 20.16 35.77 17.19
CA LEU A 98 21.39 35.07 16.86
C LEU A 98 21.66 35.03 15.36
N GLY A 99 20.63 34.77 14.55
CA GLY A 99 20.72 34.81 13.08
C GLY A 99 21.10 36.19 12.56
N PHE A 100 20.53 37.25 13.14
CA PHE A 100 20.89 38.63 12.80
C PHE A 100 22.35 38.96 13.15
N LEU A 101 22.82 38.57 14.34
CA LEU A 101 24.21 38.75 14.75
C LEU A 101 25.19 37.98 13.83
N ALA A 102 24.81 36.77 13.43
CA ALA A 102 25.60 35.98 12.48
C ALA A 102 25.67 36.65 11.10
N LEU A 103 24.56 37.16 10.56
CA LEU A 103 24.55 37.92 9.31
C LEU A 103 25.39 39.20 9.41
N ALA A 104 25.37 39.87 10.56
CA ALA A 104 26.14 41.09 10.81
C ALA A 104 27.65 40.85 11.02
N ASN A 105 28.13 39.59 10.99
CA ASN A 105 29.48 39.19 11.36
C ASN A 105 29.93 39.83 12.69
N ALA A 106 29.04 39.79 13.68
CA ALA A 106 29.34 40.31 15.01
C ALA A 106 30.34 39.38 15.72
N GLU A 107 31.57 39.84 15.90
CA GLU A 107 32.58 39.14 16.68
C GLU A 107 32.48 39.61 18.14
N ILE A 108 31.94 38.74 19.01
CA ILE A 108 31.82 38.98 20.45
C ILE A 108 33.02 38.31 21.11
N THR A 109 33.97 39.11 21.58
CA THR A 109 35.09 38.61 22.38
C THR A 109 34.91 39.04 23.83
N TRP A 110 35.00 38.08 24.74
CA TRP A 110 34.93 38.32 26.18
C TRP A 110 36.34 38.14 26.76
N ASN A 111 37.02 39.25 27.07
CA ASN A 111 38.34 39.23 27.73
C ASN A 111 38.22 39.78 29.16
N LYS A 112 39.22 39.53 30.01
CA LYS A 112 39.29 39.98 31.41
C LYS A 112 39.24 41.50 31.59
N GLU A 113 39.38 42.28 30.50
CA GLU A 113 39.34 43.74 30.49
C GLU A 113 38.00 44.35 30.02
N GLY A 114 37.03 43.53 29.57
CA GLY A 114 35.69 44.02 29.21
C GLY A 114 35.02 43.29 28.03
N PHE A 115 33.79 43.71 27.73
CA PHE A 115 32.99 43.23 26.59
C PHE A 115 33.34 44.04 25.33
N ALA A 116 33.87 43.38 24.29
CA ALA A 116 34.14 44.00 23.00
C ALA A 116 33.20 43.44 21.92
N PHE A 117 32.48 44.35 21.24
CA PHE A 117 31.57 44.03 20.14
C PHE A 117 32.11 44.65 18.85
N ARG A 118 32.59 43.82 17.92
CA ARG A 118 33.01 44.28 16.59
C ARG A 118 31.97 43.91 15.55
N THR A 119 31.38 44.90 14.89
CA THR A 119 30.55 44.72 13.69
C THR A 119 31.21 45.40 12.51
N ARG A 120 31.43 44.68 11.41
CA ARG A 120 32.15 45.17 10.20
C ARG A 120 31.40 46.22 9.38
N ILE A 121 30.35 46.84 9.92
CA ILE A 121 29.46 47.78 9.22
C ILE A 121 29.86 49.25 9.44
N LEU A 122 30.79 49.57 10.35
CA LEU A 122 31.26 50.94 10.57
C LEU A 122 32.68 51.16 10.02
N PRO A 123 32.93 52.18 9.19
CA PRO A 123 34.28 52.58 8.82
C PRO A 123 34.99 53.17 10.06
N VAL A 124 36.20 52.68 10.34
CA VAL A 124 37.05 53.20 11.41
C VAL A 124 37.60 54.56 10.97
N PRO A 125 37.39 55.66 11.73
CA PRO A 125 38.09 56.91 11.45
C PRO A 125 39.57 56.73 11.80
N SER A 126 40.44 56.88 10.80
CA SER A 126 41.88 56.96 10.96
C SER A 126 42.27 58.31 11.58
N SER A 127 43.00 58.26 12.70
CA SER A 127 43.81 59.36 13.22
C SER A 127 45.28 59.07 13.00
#